data_AF-A0A0X8JZY1-F1
#
_entry.id   AF-A0A0X8JZY1-F1
#
_cell.length_a   1.000
_cell.length_b   1.000
_cell.length_c   1.000
_cell.angle_alpha   90.00
_cell.angle_beta   90.00
_cell.angle_gamma   90.00
#
_symmetry.space_group_name_H-M   'P 1'
#
loop_
_entity.id
_entity.type
_entity.pdbx_description
1 polymer ?
#
loop_
_entity_poly.entity_id
_entity_poly.type
_entity_poly.pdbx_seq_one_letter_code
_entity_poly.pdbx_strand_id
1 'polypeptide(L)'
;MSEFFKTEFGTKIKSSLKKTSKQQQGQSIYEVVDKGIDGLKKGDQLYLDARHKDHFEVFNKNGKISLVLNLDGSVNLTKTELAIRQGRRLK
;
A
#
# COMPACT_ATOMS: atom_id res chain seq x y z
N MET A 1 4.03 2.28 14.60
CA MET A 1 3.87 3.07 13.35
C MET A 1 4.91 4.18 13.20
N SER A 2 5.27 4.93 14.24
CA SER A 2 6.26 6.02 14.11
C SER A 2 7.67 5.55 13.75
N GLU A 3 8.06 4.33 14.11
CA GLU A 3 9.37 3.77 13.75
C GLU A 3 9.48 3.34 12.28
N PHE A 4 8.39 2.87 11.67
CA PHE A 4 8.38 2.52 10.24
C PHE A 4 8.80 3.72 9.38
N PHE A 5 8.21 4.90 9.63
CA PHE A 5 8.55 6.12 8.91
C PHE A 5 9.95 6.68 9.20
N LYS A 6 10.71 6.09 10.13
CA LYS A 6 12.12 6.42 10.36
C LYS A 6 13.06 5.51 9.57
N THR A 7 12.57 4.40 9.02
CA THR A 7 13.35 3.55 8.13
C THR A 7 13.58 4.25 6.78
N GLU A 8 14.60 3.81 6.04
CA GLU A 8 14.88 4.34 4.70
C GLU A 8 13.67 4.15 3.77
N PHE A 9 13.07 2.95 3.79
CA PHE A 9 11.87 2.65 3.03
C PHE A 9 10.66 3.50 3.47
N GLY A 10 10.40 3.57 4.77
CA GLY A 10 9.28 4.34 5.32
C GLY A 10 9.37 5.84 5.03
N THR A 11 10.59 6.40 5.03
CA THR A 11 10.82 7.81 4.64
C THR A 11 10.55 8.01 3.16
N LYS A 12 11.07 7.10 2.32
CA LYS A 12 10.92 7.14 0.86
C LYS A 12 9.45 7.02 0.43
N ILE A 13 8.71 6.10 1.04
CA ILE A 13 7.29 5.87 0.72
C ILE A 13 6.43 7.02 1.21
N LYS A 14 6.72 7.58 2.38
CA LYS A 14 6.01 8.77 2.86
C LYS A 14 6.14 9.95 1.90
N SER A 15 7.31 10.16 1.29
CA SER A 15 7.52 11.21 0.29
C SER A 15 6.80 10.93 -1.03
N SER A 16 6.66 9.65 -1.39
CA SER A 16 6.03 9.21 -2.64
C SER A 16 4.50 9.06 -2.54
N LEU A 17 3.93 9.17 -1.33
CA LEU A 17 2.52 8.98 -1.05
C LEU A 17 1.82 10.30 -0.72
N LYS A 18 0.64 10.49 -1.29
CA LYS A 18 -0.30 11.56 -0.96
C LYS A 18 -1.50 10.97 -0.23
N LYS A 19 -1.83 11.51 0.95
CA LYS A 19 -3.05 11.15 1.65
C LYS A 19 -4.28 11.55 0.81
N THR A 20 -5.19 10.61 0.58
CA THR A 20 -6.46 10.90 -0.10
C THR A 20 -7.57 11.19 0.91
N SER A 21 -8.71 11.69 0.42
CA SER A 21 -9.92 11.84 1.24
C SER A 21 -10.63 10.51 1.50
N LYS A 22 -10.22 9.41 0.85
CA LYS A 22 -10.84 8.09 1.02
C LYS A 22 -10.32 7.41 2.29
N GLN A 23 -11.22 6.71 2.97
CA GLN A 23 -10.90 5.87 4.12
C GLN A 23 -11.65 4.54 3.98
N GLN A 24 -11.02 3.48 4.45
CA GLN A 24 -11.61 2.15 4.51
C GLN A 24 -11.34 1.53 5.88
N GLN A 25 -12.40 1.09 6.58
CA GLN A 25 -12.30 0.55 7.94
C GLN A 25 -11.54 1.49 8.92
N GLY A 26 -11.78 2.80 8.83
CA GLY A 26 -11.12 3.81 9.66
C GLY A 26 -9.66 4.11 9.30
N GLN A 27 -9.09 3.42 8.30
CA GLN A 27 -7.73 3.64 7.83
C GLN A 27 -7.72 4.50 6.57
N SER A 28 -6.82 5.48 6.53
CA SER A 28 -6.67 6.37 5.37
C SER A 28 -6.07 5.63 4.18
N ILE A 29 -6.60 5.91 2.99
CA ILE A 29 -6.04 5.45 1.73
C ILE A 29 -5.08 6.52 1.21
N TYR A 30 -3.92 6.09 0.77
CA TYR A 30 -2.89 6.94 0.19
C TYR A 30 -2.78 6.67 -1.31
N GLU A 31 -2.37 7.65 -2.09
CA GLU A 31 -2.14 7.51 -3.52
C GLU A 31 -0.66 7.74 -3.82
N VAL A 32 -0.07 6.90 -4.67
CA VAL A 32 1.30 7.02 -5.13
C VAL A 32 1.38 8.16 -6.14
N VAL A 33 2.07 9.24 -5.78
CA VAL A 33 2.24 10.42 -6.63
C VAL A 33 3.58 10.46 -7.36
N ASP A 34 4.58 9.74 -6.84
CA ASP A 34 5.93 9.66 -7.38
C ASP A 34 6.37 8.21 -7.68
N LYS A 35 7.23 8.01 -8.68
CA LYS A 35 7.69 6.69 -9.15
C LYS A 35 8.93 6.16 -8.41
N GLY A 36 9.36 6.79 -7.33
CA GLY A 36 10.60 6.45 -6.65
C GLY A 36 10.67 5.04 -6.04
N ILE A 37 9.57 4.29 -5.97
CA ILE A 37 9.51 3.00 -5.26
C ILE A 37 9.28 1.85 -6.23
N ASP A 38 10.18 0.88 -6.14
CA ASP A 38 10.13 -0.33 -6.94
C ASP A 38 8.84 -1.12 -6.66
N GLY A 39 8.17 -1.57 -7.72
CA GLY A 39 6.87 -2.25 -7.64
C GLY A 39 5.64 -1.32 -7.53
N LEU A 40 5.79 -0.02 -7.24
CA LEU A 40 4.67 0.92 -7.19
C LEU A 40 4.56 1.79 -8.44
N LYS A 41 3.34 1.98 -8.94
CA LYS A 41 3.07 2.88 -10.08
C LYS A 41 2.34 4.13 -9.60
N LYS A 42 2.62 5.25 -10.29
CA LYS A 42 1.87 6.49 -10.07
C LYS A 42 0.37 6.26 -10.28
N GLY A 43 -0.43 6.69 -9.31
CA GLY A 43 -1.89 6.49 -9.26
C GLY A 43 -2.33 5.19 -8.59
N ASP A 44 -1.40 4.35 -8.14
CA ASP A 44 -1.74 3.22 -7.28
C ASP A 44 -2.18 3.74 -5.90
N GLN A 45 -3.10 3.03 -5.28
CA GLN A 45 -3.66 3.33 -3.97
C GLN A 45 -3.09 2.37 -2.94
N LEU A 46 -2.50 2.91 -1.88
CA LEU A 46 -2.01 2.15 -0.74
C LEU A 46 -3.01 2.17 0.40
N TYR A 47 -3.29 0.98 0.91
CA TYR A 47 -4.12 0.74 2.07
C TYR A 47 -3.31 -0.02 3.12
N LEU A 48 -3.23 0.51 4.33
CA LEU A 48 -2.61 -0.21 5.45
C LEU A 48 -3.63 -1.21 6.00
N ASP A 49 -3.22 -2.47 6.20
CA ASP A 49 -4.06 -3.47 6.83
C ASP A 49 -4.58 -2.95 8.18
N ALA A 50 -5.91 -2.91 8.33
CA ALA A 50 -6.53 -2.32 9.52
C ALA A 50 -6.35 -3.19 10.78
N ARG A 51 -6.19 -4.51 10.61
CA ARG A 51 -6.24 -5.48 11.71
C ARG A 51 -4.90 -5.59 12.45
N HIS A 52 -3.85 -5.92 11.72
CA HIS A 52 -2.52 -6.18 12.26
C HIS A 52 -1.53 -5.04 11.93
N LYS A 53 -1.81 -4.24 10.89
CA LYS A 53 -0.98 -3.09 10.46
C LYS A 53 0.46 -3.50 10.15
N ASP A 54 0.66 -4.74 9.68
CA ASP A 54 1.97 -5.32 9.33
C ASP A 54 2.30 -5.25 7.83
N HIS A 55 1.32 -4.89 6.98
CA HIS A 55 1.47 -4.87 5.53
C HIS A 55 0.56 -3.84 4.87
N PHE A 56 0.97 -3.39 3.68
CA PHE A 56 0.20 -2.55 2.78
C PHE A 56 -0.36 -3.37 1.62
N GLU A 57 -1.64 -3.17 1.36
CA GLU A 57 -2.28 -3.63 0.15
C GLU A 57 -2.21 -2.51 -0.90
N VAL A 58 -1.65 -2.83 -2.07
CA VAL A 58 -1.50 -1.91 -3.19
C VAL A 58 -2.57 -2.22 -4.21
N PHE A 59 -3.44 -1.26 -4.46
CA PHE A 59 -4.48 -1.33 -5.47
C PHE A 59 -4.09 -0.46 -6.65
N ASN A 60 -4.36 -0.91 -7.86
CA ASN A 60 -4.18 -0.05 -9.03
C ASN A 60 -5.24 1.07 -9.08
N LYS A 61 -5.07 2.02 -9.99
CA LYS A 61 -6.04 3.10 -10.24
C LYS A 61 -7.49 2.65 -10.50
N ASN A 62 -7.71 1.39 -10.88
CA ASN A 62 -9.04 0.82 -11.11
C ASN A 62 -9.62 0.15 -9.84
N GLY A 63 -8.94 0.31 -8.71
CA GLY A 63 -9.30 -0.28 -7.43
C GLY A 63 -9.10 -1.79 -7.37
N LYS A 64 -8.34 -2.42 -8.28
CA LYS A 64 -8.03 -3.86 -8.19
C LYS A 64 -6.71 -4.06 -7.46
N ILE A 65 -6.63 -5.07 -6.60
CA ILE A 65 -5.38 -5.42 -5.94
C ILE A 65 -4.30 -5.73 -6.99
N SER A 66 -3.12 -5.14 -6.79
CA SER A 66 -1.93 -5.31 -7.62
C SER A 66 -0.92 -6.18 -6.89
N LEU A 67 -0.57 -5.81 -5.66
CA LEU A 67 0.38 -6.55 -4.82
C LEU A 67 0.22 -6.20 -3.33
N VAL A 68 0.90 -6.96 -2.49
CA VAL A 68 0.99 -6.75 -1.04
C VAL A 68 2.45 -6.49 -0.66
N LEU A 69 2.71 -5.39 0.04
CA LEU A 69 4.02 -4.99 0.55
C LEU A 69 4.09 -5.17 2.06
N ASN A 70 5.20 -5.68 2.56
CA ASN A 70 5.52 -5.65 3.98
C ASN A 70 6.04 -4.25 4.40
N LEU A 71 6.09 -3.98 5.70
CA LEU A 71 6.65 -2.73 6.23
C LEU A 71 8.16 -2.56 6.02
N ASP A 72 8.90 -3.59 5.61
CA ASP A 72 10.30 -3.43 5.21
C ASP A 72 10.46 -3.06 3.72
N GLY A 73 9.36 -3.10 2.96
CA GLY A 73 9.35 -2.84 1.52
C GLY A 73 9.46 -4.08 0.64
N SER A 74 9.69 -5.27 1.20
CA SER A 74 9.59 -6.52 0.45
C SER A 74 8.17 -6.82 -0.02
N VAL A 75 8.05 -7.43 -1.19
CA VAL A 75 6.78 -7.93 -1.73
C VAL A 75 6.42 -9.24 -1.05
N ASN A 76 5.22 -9.31 -0.49
CA ASN A 76 4.68 -10.52 0.09
C ASN A 76 3.97 -11.34 -1.00
N LEU A 77 4.71 -12.19 -1.70
CA LEU A 77 4.20 -12.97 -2.84
C LEU A 77 3.00 -13.84 -2.44
N THR A 78 3.08 -14.55 -1.31
CA THR A 78 2.00 -15.42 -0.82
C THR A 78 0.72 -14.63 -0.55
N LYS A 79 0.80 -13.49 0.14
CA LYS A 79 -0.39 -12.64 0.38
C LYS A 79 -0.89 -11.99 -0.91
N THR A 80 0.02 -11.64 -1.83
CA THR A 80 -0.32 -11.07 -3.14
C THR A 80 -1.15 -12.04 -3.95
N GLU A 81 -0.68 -13.28 -4.12
CA GLU A 81 -1.42 -14.32 -4.85
C GLU A 81 -2.79 -14.58 -4.20
N LEU A 82 -2.84 -14.68 -2.88
CA LEU A 82 -4.10 -14.89 -2.16
C LEU A 82 -5.08 -13.73 -2.38
N ALA A 83 -4.61 -12.48 -2.28
CA ALA A 83 -5.44 -11.30 -2.47
C ALA A 83 -5.96 -11.19 -3.92
N ILE A 84 -5.12 -11.51 -4.91
CA ILE A 84 -5.49 -11.58 -6.32
C ILE A 84 -6.55 -12.67 -6.55
N ARG A 85 -6.34 -13.89 -6.00
CA ARG A 85 -7.30 -14.99 -6.08
C ARG A 85 -8.64 -14.66 -5.41
N GLN A 86 -8.61 -13.93 -4.29
CA GLN A 86 -9.81 -13.41 -3.63
C GLN A 86 -10.48 -12.27 -4.40
N GLY A 87 -9.83 -11.72 -5.43
CA GLY A 87 -10.35 -10.61 -6.22
C GLY A 87 -10.56 -9.35 -5.39
N ARG A 88 -9.68 -9.06 -4.42
CA ARG A 88 -9.82 -7.89 -3.54
C ARG A 88 -9.88 -6.59 -4.34
N ARG A 89 -10.80 -5.71 -3.95
CA ARG A 89 -10.99 -4.39 -4.57
C ARG A 89 -11.20 -3.30 -3.54
N LEU A 90 -10.65 -2.14 -3.84
CA LEU A 90 -10.90 -0.88 -3.13
C LEU A 90 -11.99 -0.13 -3.90
N LYS A 91 -13.07 0.28 -3.23
CA LYS A 91 -14.13 1.14 -3.79
C LYS A 91 -13.88 2.59 -3.37
#